data_AF-A0A1D2W963-F1
#
_entry.id   AF-A0A1D2W963-F1
#
_cell.length_a   1.000
_cell.length_b   1.000
_cell.length_c   1.000
_cell.angle_alpha   90.00
_cell.angle_beta   90.00
_cell.angle_gamma   90.00
#
_symmetry.space_group_name_H-M   'P 1'
#
loop_
_entity.id
_entity.type
_entity.pdbx_description
1 polymer ?
#
loop_
_entity_poly.entity_id
_entity_poly.type
_entity_poly.pdbx_seq_one_letter_code
_entity_poly.pdbx_strand_id
1 'polypeptide(L)'
;MAEVLVPVTFSREIEGKISDLVIPEEFVKDFRFISDTELIVVIRVLGSDIEKPLNFFESSKGDKFTIKTIESNGKQIYDEFTLIDMESNEGPYPTADIDIEPQEIKLILEFEIK
;
A
#
# COMPACT_ATOMS: atom_id res chain seq x y z
N MET A 1 10.88 -11.96 0.24
CA MET A 1 9.77 -12.83 -0.24
C MET A 1 8.51 -12.07 0.10
N ALA A 2 7.52 -12.01 -0.79
CA ALA A 2 6.28 -11.26 -0.52
C ALA A 2 5.69 -11.77 0.81
N GLU A 3 5.49 -10.89 1.78
CA GLU A 3 5.09 -11.26 3.15
C GLU A 3 3.61 -11.64 3.25
N VAL A 4 2.86 -11.58 2.15
CA VAL A 4 1.42 -11.88 2.05
C VAL A 4 1.15 -12.97 1.00
N LEU A 5 0.15 -13.82 1.26
CA LEU A 5 -0.27 -14.94 0.41
C LEU A 5 -1.46 -14.62 -0.50
N VAL A 6 -2.09 -13.47 -0.28
CA VAL A 6 -3.26 -13.00 -1.03
C VAL A 6 -3.15 -11.49 -1.24
N PRO A 7 -3.92 -10.91 -2.18
CA PRO A 7 -3.99 -9.46 -2.33
C PRO A 7 -4.35 -8.75 -1.02
N VAL A 8 -3.72 -7.61 -0.78
CA VAL A 8 -4.03 -6.75 0.37
C VAL A 8 -5.15 -5.80 -0.04
N THR A 9 -6.25 -5.84 0.69
CA THR A 9 -7.36 -4.90 0.49
C THR A 9 -7.29 -3.81 1.56
N PHE A 10 -7.32 -2.55 1.10
CA PHE A 10 -7.44 -1.36 1.94
C PHE A 10 -8.81 -0.76 1.70
N SER A 11 -9.61 -0.66 2.75
CA SER A 11 -10.95 -0.06 2.70
C SER A 11 -10.99 1.19 3.56
N ARG A 12 -11.49 2.31 3.03
CA ARG A 12 -11.76 3.52 3.82
C ARG A 12 -13.09 4.15 3.45
N GLU A 13 -13.65 4.92 4.37
CA GLU A 13 -14.87 5.70 4.10
C GLU A 13 -14.50 7.07 3.51
N ILE A 14 -15.07 7.39 2.34
CA ILE A 14 -14.92 8.69 1.67
C ILE A 14 -16.33 9.19 1.36
N GLU A 15 -16.71 10.35 1.92
CA GLU A 15 -18.03 10.96 1.71
C GLU A 15 -19.21 10.02 2.02
N GLY A 16 -19.08 9.17 3.06
CA GLY A 16 -20.11 8.21 3.47
C GLY A 16 -20.23 6.97 2.56
N LYS A 17 -19.25 6.73 1.69
CA LYS A 17 -19.13 5.52 0.88
C LYS A 17 -17.85 4.77 1.20
N ILE A 18 -17.94 3.44 1.28
CA ILE A 18 -16.76 2.59 1.41
C ILE A 18 -16.06 2.55 0.04
N SER A 19 -14.80 2.93 0.03
CA SER A 19 -13.89 2.89 -1.11
C SER A 19 -12.82 1.84 -0.87
N ASP A 20 -12.74 0.87 -1.76
CA ASP A 20 -11.81 -0.26 -1.66
C ASP A 20 -10.67 -0.13 -2.67
N LEU A 21 -9.45 -0.33 -2.20
CA LEU A 21 -8.25 -0.51 -3.00
C LEU A 21 -7.69 -1.91 -2.78
N VAL A 22 -7.74 -2.74 -3.80
CA VAL A 22 -7.12 -4.08 -3.80
C VAL A 22 -5.76 -3.99 -4.46
N ILE A 23 -4.72 -4.34 -3.71
CA ILE A 23 -3.33 -4.39 -4.17
C ILE A 23 -2.91 -5.85 -4.33
N PRO A 24 -2.62 -6.31 -5.56
CA PRO A 24 -2.02 -7.61 -5.80
C PRO A 24 -0.78 -7.87 -4.95
N GLU A 25 -0.64 -9.10 -4.45
CA GLU A 25 0.49 -9.54 -3.63
C GLU A 25 1.86 -9.31 -4.30
N GLU A 26 1.93 -9.38 -5.63
CA GLU A 26 3.15 -9.14 -6.40
C GLU A 26 3.71 -7.71 -6.23
N PHE A 27 2.82 -6.74 -5.95
CA PHE A 27 3.17 -5.35 -5.70
C PHE A 27 3.49 -5.08 -4.24
N VAL A 28 3.14 -5.97 -3.32
CA VAL A 28 3.47 -5.85 -1.90
C VAL A 28 4.87 -6.41 -1.67
N LYS A 29 5.85 -5.51 -1.43
CA LYS A 29 7.25 -5.89 -1.23
C LYS A 29 7.56 -6.21 0.22
N ASP A 30 6.88 -5.54 1.13
CA ASP A 30 7.05 -5.69 2.57
C ASP A 30 5.69 -5.46 3.23
N PHE A 31 5.36 -6.29 4.21
CA PHE A 31 4.16 -6.18 5.02
C PHE A 31 4.52 -6.74 6.40
N ARG A 32 4.84 -5.84 7.34
CA ARG A 32 5.39 -6.25 8.63
C ARG A 32 4.94 -5.35 9.77
N PHE A 33 4.70 -5.98 10.91
CA PHE A 33 4.48 -5.29 12.17
C PHE A 33 5.85 -4.94 12.79
N ILE A 34 6.09 -3.66 13.05
CA ILE A 34 7.25 -3.21 13.84
C ILE A 34 7.03 -3.49 15.33
N SER A 35 5.80 -3.31 15.78
CA SER A 35 5.35 -3.53 17.14
C SER A 35 3.93 -4.10 17.10
N ASP A 36 3.36 -4.44 18.25
CA ASP A 36 1.95 -4.89 18.33
C ASP A 36 0.97 -3.82 17.84
N THR A 37 1.42 -2.56 17.68
CA THR A 37 0.58 -1.43 17.27
C THR A 37 1.00 -0.81 15.94
N GLU A 38 2.20 -1.06 15.42
CA GLU A 38 2.70 -0.38 14.22
C GLU A 38 2.89 -1.35 13.06
N LEU A 39 2.28 -1.04 11.92
CA LEU A 39 2.36 -1.81 10.68
C LEU A 39 3.01 -0.97 9.58
N ILE A 40 4.05 -1.50 8.95
CA ILE A 40 4.63 -0.94 7.73
C ILE A 40 4.23 -1.79 6.54
N VAL A 41 3.74 -1.13 5.49
CA VAL A 41 3.48 -1.75 4.20
C VAL A 41 4.26 -1.02 3.12
N VAL A 42 5.08 -1.77 2.37
CA VAL A 42 5.82 -1.25 1.22
C VAL A 42 5.20 -1.80 -0.06
N ILE A 43 4.67 -0.90 -0.88
CA ILE A 43 4.04 -1.22 -2.15
C ILE A 43 4.95 -0.71 -3.28
N ARG A 44 5.17 -1.54 -4.30
CA ARG A 44 5.92 -1.22 -5.50
C ARG A 44 5.06 -1.52 -6.72
N VAL A 45 4.65 -0.47 -7.43
CA VAL A 45 3.78 -0.57 -8.60
C VAL A 45 4.52 -0.12 -9.84
N LEU A 46 4.30 -0.84 -10.94
CA LEU A 46 4.94 -0.62 -12.23
C LEU A 46 3.92 -0.16 -13.26
N GLY A 47 4.31 0.78 -14.11
CA GLY A 47 3.56 1.18 -15.30
C GLY A 47 2.27 1.95 -15.02
N SER A 48 1.22 1.67 -15.78
CA SER A 48 -0.02 2.47 -15.80
C SER A 48 -0.86 2.40 -14.52
N ASP A 49 -0.59 1.44 -13.64
CA ASP A 49 -1.35 1.26 -12.39
C ASP A 49 -0.84 2.13 -11.23
N ILE A 50 0.19 2.96 -11.44
CA ILE A 50 0.82 3.82 -10.42
C ILE A 50 -0.15 4.84 -9.81
N GLU A 51 -0.96 5.49 -10.65
CA GLU A 51 -1.80 6.63 -10.23
C GLU A 51 -2.86 6.20 -9.22
N LYS A 52 -3.37 4.97 -9.33
CA LYS A 52 -4.48 4.49 -8.50
C LYS A 52 -4.13 4.40 -7.01
N PRO A 53 -3.09 3.67 -6.57
CA PRO A 53 -2.70 3.64 -5.17
C PRO A 53 -2.15 4.98 -4.70
N LEU A 54 -1.41 5.71 -5.53
CA LEU A 54 -0.91 7.05 -5.17
C LEU A 54 -2.07 7.97 -4.79
N ASN A 55 -3.04 8.15 -5.68
CA ASN A 55 -4.21 9.00 -5.45
C ASN A 55 -5.09 8.50 -4.30
N PHE A 56 -5.12 7.18 -4.08
CA PHE A 56 -5.87 6.61 -2.97
C PHE A 56 -5.25 6.94 -1.61
N PHE A 57 -3.93 7.14 -1.51
CA PHE A 57 -3.26 7.42 -0.23
C PHE A 57 -2.82 8.87 -0.04
N GLU A 58 -2.59 9.65 -1.10
CA GLU A 58 -1.95 10.98 -1.10
C GLU A 58 -2.54 11.99 -0.10
N SER A 59 -3.84 11.93 0.16
CA SER A 59 -4.54 12.83 1.10
C SER A 59 -5.26 12.08 2.23
N SER A 60 -4.73 10.91 2.61
CA SER A 60 -5.37 10.01 3.58
C SER A 60 -4.64 9.89 4.91
N LYS A 61 -3.61 10.71 5.13
CA LYS A 61 -2.90 10.75 6.42
C LYS A 61 -3.87 11.16 7.53
N GLY A 62 -3.97 10.31 8.55
CA GLY A 62 -4.92 10.42 9.65
C GLY A 62 -6.24 9.68 9.43
N ASP A 63 -6.49 9.15 8.22
CA ASP A 63 -7.68 8.36 7.94
C ASP A 63 -7.58 6.95 8.53
N LYS A 64 -8.74 6.39 8.80
CA LYS A 64 -8.90 4.99 9.21
C LYS A 64 -9.07 4.10 7.99
N PHE A 65 -8.36 2.99 8.00
CA PHE A 65 -8.39 1.96 6.99
C PHE A 65 -8.72 0.62 7.64
N THR A 66 -9.65 -0.13 7.05
CA THR A 66 -9.74 -1.56 7.31
C THR A 66 -8.79 -2.26 6.35
N ILE A 67 -7.82 -3.00 6.89
CA ILE A 67 -6.85 -3.75 6.11
C ILE A 67 -7.20 -5.23 6.19
N LYS A 68 -7.33 -5.87 5.02
CA LYS A 68 -7.64 -7.29 4.90
C LYS A 68 -6.59 -8.02 4.07
N THR A 69 -5.94 -9.03 4.64
CA THR A 69 -5.00 -9.91 3.93
C THR A 69 -4.75 -11.22 4.69
N ILE A 70 -3.89 -12.08 4.15
CA ILE A 70 -3.36 -13.28 4.78
C ILE A 70 -1.83 -13.19 4.72
N GLU A 71 -1.17 -13.21 5.87
CA GLU A 71 0.29 -13.23 5.98
C GLU A 71 0.87 -14.56 5.47
N SER A 72 2.17 -14.56 5.16
CA SER A 72 2.93 -15.75 4.73
C SER A 72 2.87 -16.92 5.71
N ASN A 73 2.64 -16.65 7.00
CA ASN A 73 2.48 -17.67 8.05
C ASN A 73 1.05 -18.23 8.11
N GLY A 74 0.13 -17.77 7.25
CA GLY A 74 -1.29 -18.18 7.22
C GLY A 74 -2.21 -17.40 8.17
N LYS A 75 -1.68 -16.43 8.93
CA LYS A 75 -2.49 -15.58 9.81
C LYS A 75 -3.34 -14.62 8.97
N GLN A 76 -4.63 -14.61 9.25
CA GLN A 76 -5.55 -13.66 8.64
C GLN A 76 -5.44 -12.31 9.36
N ILE A 77 -5.37 -11.25 8.58
CA ILE A 77 -5.44 -9.88 9.06
C ILE A 77 -6.76 -9.30 8.59
N TYR A 78 -7.53 -8.79 9.55
CA TYR A 78 -8.76 -8.05 9.31
C TYR A 78 -8.95 -7.09 10.49
N ASP A 79 -8.29 -5.94 10.41
CA ASP A 79 -8.22 -4.96 11.50
C ASP A 79 -8.33 -3.53 10.98
N GLU A 80 -8.63 -2.62 11.89
CA GLU A 80 -8.66 -1.17 11.63
C GLU A 80 -7.31 -0.55 12.00
N PHE A 81 -6.77 0.23 11.07
CA PHE A 81 -5.50 0.91 11.18
C PHE A 81 -5.66 2.38 10.83
N THR A 82 -4.95 3.26 11.51
CA THR A 82 -4.85 4.67 11.13
C THR A 82 -3.59 4.88 10.29
N LEU A 83 -3.70 5.45 9.10
CA LEU A 83 -2.50 5.82 8.33
C LEU A 83 -1.83 7.01 8.99
N ILE A 84 -0.63 6.83 9.52
CA ILE A 84 0.13 7.87 10.22
C ILE A 84 1.05 8.60 9.26
N ASP A 85 1.67 7.88 8.33
CA ASP A 85 2.57 8.48 7.35
C ASP A 85 2.55 7.74 6.01
N MET A 86 2.96 8.46 4.97
CA MET A 86 3.06 7.96 3.61
C MET A 86 4.23 8.65 2.94
N GLU A 87 5.21 7.86 2.51
CA GLU A 87 6.29 8.32 1.65
C GLU A 87 6.18 7.68 0.27
N SER A 88 6.19 8.51 -0.77
CA SER A 88 6.30 8.06 -2.17
C SER A 88 7.68 8.39 -2.72
N ASN A 89 8.41 7.37 -3.17
CA ASN A 89 9.60 7.55 -3.98
C ASN A 89 9.27 7.18 -5.42
N GLU A 90 9.23 8.19 -6.28
CA GLU A 90 9.17 7.99 -7.73
C GLU A 90 10.56 7.57 -8.22
N GLY A 91 10.63 6.46 -8.95
CA GLY A 91 11.85 6.11 -9.67
C GLY A 91 12.22 7.25 -10.65
N PRO A 92 13.48 7.31 -11.13
CA PRO A 92 13.89 8.35 -12.06
C PRO A 92 12.93 8.39 -13.26
N TYR A 93 12.33 9.56 -13.49
CA TYR A 93 11.55 9.81 -14.70
C TYR A 93 12.48 9.60 -15.90
N PRO A 94 12.10 8.78 -16.90
CA PRO A 94 12.93 8.58 -18.07
C PRO A 94 13.06 9.91 -18.81
N THR A 95 14.22 10.56 -18.66
CA THR A 95 14.60 11.72 -19.45
C THR A 95 14.96 11.22 -20.85
N ALA A 96 14.03 11.40 -21.79
CA ALA A 96 14.18 11.33 -23.25
C ALA A 96 15.13 10.27 -23.85
N ASP A 97 14.56 9.39 -24.70
CA ASP A 97 15.25 8.64 -25.76
C ASP A 97 16.14 7.44 -25.38
N ILE A 98 15.66 6.49 -24.57
CA ILE A 98 16.21 5.11 -24.54
C ILE A 98 15.15 4.12 -24.03
N ASP A 99 15.19 2.86 -24.50
CA ASP A 99 14.34 1.71 -24.12
C ASP A 99 13.65 1.90 -22.75
N ILE A 100 12.36 2.21 -22.78
CA ILE A 100 11.61 2.73 -21.63
C ILE A 100 11.47 1.62 -20.59
N GLU A 101 12.28 1.66 -19.53
CA GLU A 101 11.95 0.93 -18.30
C GLU A 101 10.59 1.43 -17.80
N PRO A 102 9.65 0.54 -17.45
CA PRO A 102 8.33 0.97 -16.99
C PRO A 102 8.51 1.88 -15.77
N GLN A 103 7.78 3.00 -15.75
CA GLN A 103 7.76 3.87 -14.58
C GLN A 103 7.45 3.05 -13.33
N GLU A 104 8.06 3.43 -12.22
CA GLU A 104 7.91 2.71 -10.96
C GLU A 104 7.67 3.71 -9.84
N ILE A 105 6.71 3.39 -8.98
CA ILE A 105 6.54 4.06 -7.70
C ILE A 105 6.76 3.09 -6.56
N LYS A 106 7.47 3.55 -5.53
CA LYS A 106 7.53 2.90 -4.23
C LYS A 106 6.73 3.73 -3.23
N LEU A 107 5.71 3.13 -2.64
CA LEU A 107 4.96 3.70 -1.52
C LEU A 107 5.38 2.99 -0.24
N ILE A 108 5.70 3.76 0.78
CA ILE A 108 5.94 3.29 2.15
C ILE A 108 4.80 3.85 2.98
N LEU A 109 3.97 2.96 3.51
CA LEU A 109 2.80 3.30 4.32
C LEU A 109 3.07 2.88 5.76
N GLU A 110 2.88 3.82 6.68
CA GLU A 110 3.02 3.60 8.11
C GLU A 110 1.66 3.69 8.78
N PHE A 111 1.26 2.62 9.46
CA PHE A 111 -0.03 2.45 10.08
C PHE A 111 0.10 2.21 11.59
N GLU A 112 -0.86 2.72 12.36
CA GLU A 112 -0.98 2.48 13.80
C GLU A 112 -2.35 1.88 14.15
N ILE A 113 -2.35 0.88 15.03
CA ILE A 113 -3.51 0.32 15.70
C ILE A 113 -3.73 1.10 17.00
N LYS A 114 -4.96 1.57 17.22
CA LYS A 114 -5.39 2.22 18.47
C LYS A 114 -6.04 1.28 19.46
#